data_AF-H1VXJ8-F1
#
_entry.id   AF-H1VXJ8-F1
#
_cell.length_a   1.000
_cell.length_b   1.000
_cell.length_c   1.000
_cell.angle_alpha   90.00
_cell.angle_beta   90.00
_cell.angle_gamma   90.00
#
_symmetry.space_group_name_H-M   'P 1'
#
loop_
_entity.id
_entity.type
_entity.pdbx_description
1 polymer ?
#
loop_
_entity_poly.entity_id
_entity_poly.type
_entity_poly.pdbx_seq_one_letter_code
_entity_poly.pdbx_strand_id
1 'polypeptide(L)'
;MDRTRNRNYALTCQTCGRADTEDRFKCQFCYVRMCAACLHIFNGHRRDLRKLVAHLEGNPHSGGQPGGAAAGAGNEPAEEQRQHVAEKTTEKQ
;
A
#
# COMPACT_ATOMS: atom_id res chain seq x y z
N MET A 1 5.87 18.24 2.99
CA MET A 1 4.90 17.35 2.33
C MET A 1 3.95 16.89 3.41
N ASP A 2 2.64 17.04 3.20
CA ASP A 2 1.64 16.63 4.17
C ASP A 2 1.11 15.24 3.86
N ARG A 3 1.00 14.41 4.89
CA ARG A 3 0.39 13.09 4.82
C ARG A 3 -1.12 13.22 4.95
N THR A 4 -1.86 12.68 3.99
CA THR A 4 -3.32 12.61 4.01
C THR A 4 -3.73 11.16 3.76
N ARG A 5 -4.55 10.59 4.66
CA ARG A 5 -5.08 9.23 4.47
C ARG A 5 -6.14 9.24 3.36
N ASN A 6 -6.02 8.34 2.40
CA ASN A 6 -6.93 8.28 1.27
C ASN A 6 -8.02 7.20 1.42
N ARG A 7 -8.90 7.34 2.42
CA ARG A 7 -9.86 6.27 2.80
C ARG A 7 -11.08 6.11 1.89
N ASN A 8 -11.52 7.18 1.23
CA ASN A 8 -12.85 7.18 0.58
C ASN A 8 -12.80 7.17 -0.96
N TYR A 9 -11.68 7.57 -1.59
CA TYR A 9 -11.57 7.64 -3.05
C TYR A 9 -10.13 7.40 -3.51
N ALA A 10 -9.85 6.31 -4.22
CA ALA A 10 -8.52 6.07 -4.81
C ALA A 10 -8.18 7.22 -5.78
N LEU A 11 -7.13 7.98 -5.47
CA LEU A 11 -6.65 9.08 -6.31
C LEU A 11 -5.29 8.67 -6.84
N THR A 12 -5.06 8.91 -8.13
CA THR A 12 -3.81 8.52 -8.78
C THR A 12 -2.66 9.40 -8.31
N CYS A 13 -1.50 8.78 -8.09
CA CYS A 13 -0.24 9.50 -7.96
C CYS A 13 0.01 10.30 -9.24
N GLN A 14 0.24 11.61 -9.12
CA GLN A 14 0.48 12.46 -10.29
C GLN A 14 1.88 12.26 -10.88
N THR A 15 2.77 11.57 -10.17
CA THR A 15 4.13 11.30 -10.62
C THR A 15 4.24 9.99 -11.40
N CYS A 16 3.62 8.90 -10.92
CA CYS A 16 3.71 7.59 -11.58
C CYS A 16 2.36 7.04 -12.10
N GLY A 17 1.25 7.76 -11.93
CA GLY A 17 -0.07 7.35 -12.40
C GLY A 17 -0.75 6.24 -11.59
N ARG A 18 -0.05 5.61 -10.64
CA ARG A 18 -0.60 4.51 -9.81
C ARG A 18 -1.81 4.97 -9.00
N ALA A 19 -2.89 4.18 -9.04
CA ALA A 19 -3.98 4.31 -8.10
C ALA A 19 -3.50 3.99 -6.68
N ASP A 20 -3.55 4.98 -5.79
CA ASP A 20 -3.06 4.86 -4.42
C ASP A 20 -4.24 4.95 -3.44
N THR A 21 -4.49 3.84 -2.74
CA THR A 21 -5.49 3.71 -1.68
C THR A 21 -4.90 3.94 -0.29
N GLU A 22 -3.59 4.17 -0.19
CA GLU A 22 -2.86 4.31 1.07
C GLU A 22 -2.65 5.78 1.47
N ASP A 23 -1.57 6.04 2.20
CA ASP A 23 -1.16 7.37 2.64
C ASP A 23 -0.59 8.19 1.49
N ARG A 24 -1.24 9.32 1.22
CA ARG A 24 -0.84 10.22 0.15
C ARG A 24 -0.02 11.39 0.69
N PHE A 25 0.98 11.80 -0.08
CA PHE A 25 1.82 12.95 0.26
C PHE A 25 1.52 14.10 -0.69
N LYS A 26 1.10 15.24 -0.14
CA LYS A 26 0.82 16.46 -0.88
C LYS A 26 1.92 17.48 -0.66
N CYS A 27 2.42 18.10 -1.73
CA CYS A 27 3.25 19.28 -1.59
C CYS A 27 2.41 20.47 -1.14
N GLN A 28 2.84 21.19 -0.11
CA GLN A 28 2.16 22.42 0.32
C GLN A 28 2.35 23.57 -0.67
N PHE A 29 3.46 23.57 -1.42
CA PHE A 29 3.79 24.62 -2.35
C PHE A 29 3.06 24.46 -3.70
N CYS A 30 3.24 23.31 -4.35
CA CYS A 30 2.72 23.07 -5.70
C CYS A 30 1.54 22.08 -5.77
N TYR A 31 1.05 21.60 -4.62
CA TYR A 31 -0.10 20.68 -4.52
C TYR A 31 0.05 19.34 -5.24
N VAL A 32 1.23 19.02 -5.77
CA VAL A 32 1.48 17.73 -6.42
C VAL A 32 1.27 16.57 -5.45
N ARG A 33 0.66 15.49 -5.94
CA ARG A 33 0.30 14.29 -5.19
C ARG A 33 1.27 13.14 -5.50
N MET A 34 1.95 12.66 -4.48
CA MET A 34 2.90 11.56 -4.57
C MET A 34 2.46 10.37 -3.71
N CYS A 35 2.63 9.16 -4.22
CA CYS A 35 2.61 7.95 -3.39
C CYS A 35 3.86 7.86 -2.51
N ALA A 36 3.85 6.96 -1.53
CA ALA A 36 5.00 6.74 -0.64
C ALA A 36 6.29 6.40 -1.40
N ALA A 37 6.21 5.56 -2.43
CA ALA A 37 7.37 5.15 -3.24
C ALA A 37 8.00 6.34 -3.99
N CYS A 38 7.19 7.12 -4.70
CA CYS A 38 7.67 8.32 -5.39
C CYS A 38 8.23 9.36 -4.42
N LEU A 39 7.64 9.51 -3.24
CA LEU A 39 8.19 10.40 -2.21
C LEU A 39 9.56 9.93 -1.71
N HIS A 40 9.74 8.62 -1.52
CA HIS A 40 11.02 8.06 -1.08
C HIS A 40 12.13 8.33 -2.11
N ILE A 41 11.85 8.07 -3.39
CA ILE A 41 12.78 8.36 -4.51
C ILE A 41 13.06 9.87 -4.59
N PHE A 42 12.02 10.70 -4.48
CA PHE A 42 12.16 12.16 -4.48
C PHE A 42 13.07 12.66 -3.36
N ASN A 43 12.93 12.12 -2.15
CA ASN A 43 13.80 12.45 -1.02
C ASN A 43 15.24 11.99 -1.28
N GLY A 44 15.45 10.81 -1.89
CA GLY A 44 16.76 10.32 -2.30
C GLY A 44 17.47 11.23 -3.32
N HIS A 45 16.72 11.90 -4.19
CA HIS A 45 17.25 12.86 -5.15
C HIS A 45 17.33 14.31 -4.64
N ARG A 46 17.39 14.52 -3.31
CA ARG A 46 17.41 15.86 -2.67
C ARG A 46 16.21 16.73 -3.06
N ARG A 47 15.05 16.13 -3.27
CA ARG A 47 13.81 16.81 -3.66
C ARG A 47 13.93 17.53 -5.02
N ASP A 48 14.78 17.03 -5.90
CA ASP A 48 14.88 17.48 -7.28
C ASP A 48 13.84 16.76 -8.15
N LEU A 49 12.85 17.51 -8.63
CA LEU A 49 11.75 16.97 -9.43
C LEU A 49 12.25 16.47 -10.80
N ARG A 50 13.24 17.13 -11.40
CA ARG A 50 13.77 16.75 -12.71
C ARG A 50 14.45 15.38 -12.63
N LYS A 51 15.18 15.12 -11.55
CA LYS A 51 15.79 13.80 -11.30
C LYS A 51 14.77 12.71 -11.02
N LEU A 52 13.68 13.03 -10.31
CA LEU A 52 12.59 12.09 -10.09
C LEU A 52 11.94 11.66 -11.41
N VAL A 53 11.61 12.61 -12.29
CA VAL A 53 10.98 12.28 -13.58
C VAL A 53 11.94 11.45 -14.43
N ALA A 54 13.21 11.85 -14.53
CA ALA A 54 14.21 11.08 -15.26
C ALA A 54 14.39 9.65 -14.70
N HIS A 55 14.31 9.47 -13.37
CA HIS A 55 14.36 8.15 -12.74
C HIS A 55 13.14 7.29 -13.11
N LEU A 56 11.95 7.88 -13.19
CA LEU A 56 10.72 7.16 -13.53
C LEU A 56 10.65 6.81 -15.02
N GLU A 57 11.15 7.68 -15.89
CA GLU A 57 11.29 7.40 -17.32
C GLU A 57 12.27 6.24 -17.56
N GLY A 58 13.40 6.22 -16.83
CA GLY A 58 14.38 5.15 -16.91
C GLY A 58 14.00 3.86 -16.16
N ASN A 59 13.05 3.93 -15.22
CA ASN A 59 12.61 2.80 -14.42
C ASN A 59 11.10 2.88 -14.10
N PRO A 60 10.23 2.51 -15.04
CA PRO A 60 8.78 2.67 -14.91
C PRO A 60 8.17 1.85 -13.75
N HIS A 61 8.88 0.83 -13.26
CA HIS A 61 8.44 -0.01 -12.15
C HIS A 61 8.87 0.53 -10.77
N SER A 62 9.77 1.52 -10.71
CA SER A 62 10.21 2.16 -9.46
C SER A 62 9.09 2.87 -8.71
N GLY A 63 8.00 3.25 -9.40
CA GLY A 63 6.85 3.96 -8.84
C GLY A 63 5.99 3.16 -7.84
N GLY A 64 6.49 2.01 -7.37
CA GLY A 64 5.78 1.05 -6.53
C GLY A 64 4.85 0.19 -7.40
N GLN A 65 5.10 -1.12 -7.43
CA GLN A 65 4.35 -2.09 -8.21
C GLN A 65 2.84 -2.05 -7.91
N PRO A 66 1.95 -2.18 -8.90
CA PRO A 66 0.52 -2.35 -8.68
C PRO A 66 0.27 -3.80 -8.20
N GLY A 67 0.63 -4.10 -6.95
CA GLY A 67 0.46 -5.40 -6.35
C GLY A 67 -0.23 -5.27 -5.00
N GLY A 68 -1.49 -5.72 -4.93
CA GLY A 68 -2.26 -5.78 -3.68
C GLY A 68 -3.45 -4.83 -3.66
N ALA A 69 -4.41 -5.04 -4.55
CA ALA A 69 -5.79 -4.79 -4.18
C ALA A 69 -6.08 -5.64 -2.94
N ALA A 70 -6.11 -5.03 -1.76
CA ALA A 70 -6.85 -5.60 -0.64
C ALA A 70 -8.32 -5.49 -1.03
N ALA A 71 -8.78 -6.51 -1.74
CA ALA A 71 -10.18 -6.82 -1.92
C ALA A 71 -10.87 -6.76 -0.56
N GLY A 72 -12.03 -6.12 -0.53
CA GLY A 72 -12.89 -6.13 0.65
C GLY A 72 -13.16 -7.56 1.12
N ALA A 73 -12.97 -7.77 2.43
CA ALA A 73 -13.57 -8.87 3.15
C ALA A 73 -14.46 -8.26 4.24
N GLY A 74 -15.60 -7.71 3.81
CA GLY A 74 -16.79 -7.77 4.65
C GLY A 74 -17.40 -9.15 4.44
N ASN A 75 -17.50 -9.92 5.52
CA ASN A 75 -18.55 -10.90 5.85
C ASN A 75 -18.11 -11.63 7.12
N GLU A 76 -18.63 -11.20 8.29
CA GLU A 76 -18.93 -12.14 9.37
C GLU A 76 -20.03 -13.08 8.86
N PRO A 77 -19.93 -14.38 9.16
CA PRO A 77 -20.99 -14.97 9.95
C PRO A 77 -20.49 -15.95 11.03
N ALA A 78 -21.14 -15.84 12.18
CA ALA A 78 -21.68 -16.91 13.03
C ALA A 78 -20.91 -18.23 13.20
N GLU A 79 -20.54 -18.46 14.47
CA GLU A 79 -20.99 -19.58 15.32
C GLU A 79 -20.74 -21.05 14.89
N GLU A 80 -20.30 -21.83 15.89
CA GLU A 80 -20.37 -23.30 15.99
C GLU A 80 -19.21 -24.15 15.43
N GLN A 81 -18.25 -24.48 16.31
CA GLN A 81 -17.60 -25.79 16.25
C GLN A 81 -17.38 -26.32 17.68
N ARG A 82 -18.43 -26.93 18.21
CA ARG A 82 -18.37 -27.81 19.37
C ARG A 82 -18.01 -29.22 18.88
N GLN A 83 -17.12 -29.86 19.62
CA GLN A 83 -16.95 -31.31 19.82
C GLN A 83 -16.19 -32.17 18.79
N HIS A 84 -15.10 -32.77 19.29
CA HIS A 84 -14.79 -34.21 19.34
C HIS A 84 -13.38 -34.56 18.85
N VAL A 85 -12.44 -34.75 19.78
CA VAL A 85 -11.61 -35.96 19.80
C VAL A 85 -11.46 -36.39 21.25
N ALA A 86 -12.26 -37.38 21.64
CA ALA A 86 -11.99 -38.20 22.80
C ALA A 86 -10.83 -39.15 22.47
N GLU A 87 -9.89 -39.22 23.40
CA GLU A 87 -9.45 -40.46 24.04
C GLU A 87 -8.98 -41.63 23.15
N LYS A 88 -7.67 -41.89 23.19
CA LYS A 88 -7.12 -43.26 23.20
C LYS A 88 -5.96 -43.36 24.21
N THR A 89 -6.33 -43.56 25.47
CA THR A 89 -5.92 -44.66 26.35
C THR A 89 -4.76 -45.55 25.86
N THR A 90 -3.68 -45.56 26.66
CA THR A 90 -2.94 -46.75 27.16
C THR A 90 -1.76 -47.33 26.36
N GLU A 91 -0.57 -47.33 26.99
CA GLU A 91 0.17 -48.49 27.54
C GLU A 91 1.72 -48.35 27.43
N LYS A 92 2.35 -48.10 28.59
CA LYS A 92 3.40 -48.95 29.23
C LYS A 92 4.67 -49.30 28.42
N GLN A 93 5.80 -48.81 28.92
CA GLN A 93 7.01 -49.61 29.19
C GLN A 93 7.86 -48.94 30.27
#